data_AF-X0S0X4-F1
#
_entry.id   AF-X0S0X4-F1
#
_cell.length_a   1.000
_cell.length_b   1.000
_cell.length_c   1.000
_cell.angle_alpha   90.00
_cell.angle_beta   90.00
_cell.angle_gamma   90.00
#
_symmetry.space_group_name_H-M   'P 1'
#
loop_
_entity.id
_entity.type
_entity.pdbx_description
1 polymer ?
#
loop_
_entity_poly.entity_id
_entity_poly.type
_entity_poly.pdbx_seq_one_letter_code
_entity_poly.pdbx_strand_id
1 'polypeptide(L)'
;MTEIVCISDTHTLHQHVDVPAGDILVHAGDFCGSGGPLEVGHFLDWMESLPHWTKIVVPGNHDICVADDPQVRAEFKKSGIHLLIDEEYVEPLSGIAFYGVPWTPDFFPDNWSFQYSQAGCTPEELWRKVPDHTDVLISHGPPFGLGDQI
;
A
#
# COMPACT_ATOMS: atom_id res chain seq x y z
N MET A 1 -23.53 4.94 -4.18
CA MET A 1 -22.82 3.70 -3.79
C MET A 1 -21.36 4.02 -4.01
N THR A 2 -20.50 3.80 -3.04
CA THR A 2 -19.07 4.14 -3.14
C THR A 2 -18.38 3.10 -4.02
N GLU A 3 -17.63 3.55 -5.01
CA GLU A 3 -16.83 2.70 -5.91
C GLU A 3 -15.35 2.71 -5.50
N ILE A 4 -14.81 1.52 -5.22
CA ILE A 4 -13.40 1.33 -4.84
C ILE A 4 -12.69 0.66 -6.02
N VAL A 5 -11.62 1.29 -6.50
CA VAL A 5 -10.74 0.78 -7.55
C VAL A 5 -9.48 0.23 -6.88
N CYS A 6 -9.16 -1.05 -7.11
CA CYS A 6 -8.01 -1.71 -6.52
C CYS A 6 -7.00 -2.12 -7.60
N ILE A 7 -5.75 -1.75 -7.40
CA ILE A 7 -4.60 -2.12 -8.23
C ILE A 7 -3.41 -2.45 -7.33
N SER A 8 -2.35 -3.03 -7.89
CA SER A 8 -1.12 -3.36 -7.18
C SER A 8 0.02 -3.61 -8.17
N ASP A 9 1.25 -3.77 -7.68
CA ASP A 9 2.38 -4.36 -8.41
C ASP A 9 2.69 -3.65 -9.74
N THR A 10 2.60 -2.32 -9.73
CA THR A 10 2.85 -1.54 -10.94
C THR A 10 4.33 -1.51 -11.32
N HIS A 11 5.25 -1.70 -10.37
CA HIS A 11 6.69 -1.77 -10.58
C HIS A 11 7.23 -0.72 -11.57
N THR A 12 6.94 0.56 -11.33
CA THR A 12 7.27 1.72 -12.19
C THR A 12 6.54 1.80 -13.54
N LEU A 13 5.69 0.83 -13.87
CA LEU A 13 4.91 0.80 -15.11
C LEU A 13 3.49 1.37 -14.94
N HIS A 14 3.23 2.15 -13.89
CA HIS A 14 1.90 2.70 -13.57
C HIS A 14 1.28 3.54 -14.70
N GLN A 15 2.09 4.17 -15.57
CA GLN A 15 1.58 4.87 -16.77
C GLN A 15 0.95 3.94 -17.82
N HIS A 16 1.19 2.63 -17.75
CA HIS A 16 0.62 1.63 -18.64
C HIS A 16 -0.59 0.92 -18.05
N VAL A 17 -1.05 1.33 -16.87
CA VAL A 17 -2.22 0.76 -16.21
C VAL A 17 -3.43 1.63 -16.51
N ASP A 18 -4.42 1.03 -17.17
CA ASP A 18 -5.73 1.65 -17.37
C ASP A 18 -6.51 1.61 -16.04
N VAL A 19 -6.50 2.72 -15.31
CA VAL A 19 -7.25 2.86 -14.06
C VAL A 19 -8.65 3.42 -14.38
N PRO A 20 -9.73 2.66 -14.15
CA PRO A 20 -11.09 3.18 -14.32
C PRO A 20 -11.36 4.31 -13.32
N ALA A 21 -12.34 5.16 -13.61
CA ALA A 21 -12.80 6.14 -12.63
C ALA A 21 -13.49 5.43 -11.44
N GLY A 22 -13.39 6.03 -10.26
CA GLY A 22 -14.07 5.62 -9.04
C GLY A 22 -13.90 6.68 -7.95
N ASP A 23 -14.51 6.45 -6.79
CA ASP A 23 -14.44 7.39 -5.66
C ASP A 23 -13.10 7.25 -4.90
N ILE A 24 -12.68 6.00 -4.69
CA ILE A 24 -11.50 5.64 -3.89
C ILE A 24 -10.56 4.78 -4.73
N LEU A 25 -9.28 5.14 -4.80
CA LEU A 25 -8.23 4.31 -5.39
C LEU A 25 -7.37 3.69 -4.30
N VAL A 26 -7.17 2.39 -4.37
CA VAL A 26 -6.27 1.61 -3.50
C VAL A 26 -5.13 1.02 -4.35
N HIS A 27 -3.89 1.27 -3.93
CA HIS A 27 -2.70 0.58 -4.44
C HIS A 27 -2.11 -0.33 -3.36
N ALA A 28 -2.08 -1.65 -3.59
CA ALA A 28 -1.68 -2.65 -2.59
C ALA A 28 -0.18 -3.05 -2.66
N GLY A 29 0.69 -2.06 -2.85
CA GLY A 29 2.15 -2.27 -2.80
C GLY A 29 2.84 -2.49 -4.14
N ASP A 30 4.17 -2.48 -4.09
CA ASP A 30 5.08 -2.71 -5.22
C ASP A 30 4.87 -1.74 -6.38
N PHE A 31 4.77 -0.44 -6.05
CA PHE A 31 4.80 0.62 -7.06
C PHE A 31 6.22 0.96 -7.52
N CYS A 32 7.23 0.69 -6.69
CA CYS A 32 8.63 0.81 -7.04
C CYS A 32 9.16 -0.47 -7.71
N GLY A 33 10.22 -0.33 -8.50
CA GLY A 33 10.95 -1.45 -9.10
C GLY A 33 12.25 -1.71 -8.34
N SER A 34 13.02 -0.64 -8.11
CA SER A 34 14.30 -0.68 -7.39
C SER A 34 14.23 -0.04 -6.00
N GLY A 35 13.10 0.58 -5.65
CA GLY A 35 12.86 1.16 -4.32
C GLY A 35 13.53 2.52 -4.11
N GLY A 36 13.85 3.24 -5.20
CA GLY A 36 14.50 4.55 -5.15
C GLY A 36 13.52 5.72 -4.92
N PRO A 37 13.91 6.80 -4.21
CA PRO A 37 13.03 7.96 -3.98
C PRO A 37 12.50 8.65 -5.25
N LEU A 38 13.25 8.60 -6.35
CA LEU A 38 12.79 9.13 -7.64
C LEU A 38 11.59 8.34 -8.21
N GLU A 39 11.56 7.02 -7.99
CA GLU A 39 10.43 6.18 -8.42
C GLU A 39 9.16 6.54 -7.64
N VAL A 40 9.30 6.81 -6.33
CA VAL A 40 8.20 7.31 -5.49
C VAL A 40 7.68 8.65 -6.00
N GLY A 41 8.57 9.59 -6.33
CA GLY A 41 8.16 10.88 -6.90
C GLY A 41 7.30 10.72 -8.15
N HIS A 42 7.75 9.93 -9.12
CA HIS A 42 6.97 9.65 -10.33
C HIS A 42 5.63 8.95 -10.05
N PHE A 43 5.62 8.02 -9.09
CA PHE A 43 4.40 7.35 -8.65
C PHE A 43 3.40 8.32 -8.01
N LEU A 44 3.85 9.23 -7.15
CA LEU A 44 3.01 10.25 -6.54
C LEU A 44 2.42 11.20 -7.58
N ASP A 45 3.25 11.69 -8.52
CA ASP A 45 2.79 12.53 -9.63
C ASP A 45 1.68 11.84 -10.44
N TRP A 46 1.85 10.55 -10.72
CA TRP A 46 0.84 9.75 -11.42
C TRP A 46 -0.43 9.56 -10.59
N MET A 47 -0.32 9.17 -9.32
CA MET A 47 -1.46 9.01 -8.41
C MET A 47 -2.26 10.31 -8.27
N GLU A 48 -1.58 11.45 -8.13
CA GLU A 48 -2.19 12.78 -8.05
C GLU A 48 -3.02 13.10 -9.29
N SER A 49 -2.55 12.71 -10.48
CA SER A 49 -3.24 12.96 -11.75
C SER A 49 -4.57 12.21 -11.93
N LEU A 50 -4.80 11.14 -11.17
CA LEU A 50 -6.00 10.32 -11.29
C LEU A 50 -7.22 10.98 -10.63
N PRO A 51 -8.45 10.76 -11.15
CA PRO A 51 -9.64 11.53 -10.78
C PRO A 51 -10.25 11.17 -9.41
N HIS A 52 -9.72 10.14 -8.74
CA HIS A 52 -10.22 9.64 -7.47
C HIS A 52 -10.06 10.69 -6.36
N TRP A 53 -11.09 10.86 -5.53
CA TRP A 53 -11.06 11.82 -4.43
C TRP A 53 -10.16 11.35 -3.29
N THR A 54 -10.22 10.05 -2.99
CA THR A 54 -9.41 9.43 -1.95
C THR A 54 -8.43 8.45 -2.58
N LYS A 55 -7.17 8.52 -2.18
CA LYS A 55 -6.08 7.67 -2.66
C LYS A 55 -5.39 7.05 -1.47
N ILE A 56 -5.38 5.72 -1.42
CA ILE A 56 -4.84 4.92 -0.32
C ILE A 56 -3.74 4.02 -0.90
N VAL A 57 -2.62 3.93 -0.20
CA VAL A 57 -1.46 3.13 -0.61
C VAL A 57 -0.97 2.33 0.58
N VAL A 58 -0.77 1.04 0.38
CA VAL A 58 0.06 0.19 1.26
C VAL A 58 1.36 -0.07 0.50
N PRO A 59 2.54 0.03 1.13
CA PRO A 59 3.79 -0.33 0.45
C PRO A 59 3.97 -1.85 0.39
N GLY A 60 4.66 -2.32 -0.64
CA GLY A 60 5.11 -3.70 -0.80
C GLY A 60 6.61 -3.84 -0.60
N ASN A 61 7.14 -5.03 -0.85
CA ASN A 61 8.52 -5.37 -0.57
C ASN A 61 9.55 -4.71 -1.51
N HIS A 62 9.12 -4.17 -2.65
CA HIS A 62 9.96 -3.37 -3.54
C HIS A 62 10.00 -1.88 -3.17
N ASP A 63 9.15 -1.41 -2.25
CA ASP A 63 9.06 -0.01 -1.85
C ASP A 63 10.08 0.34 -0.74
N ILE A 64 11.34 -0.01 -0.97
CA ILE A 64 12.43 0.01 0.03
C ILE A 64 12.60 1.38 0.70
N CYS A 65 12.67 2.47 -0.08
CA CYS A 65 12.83 3.81 0.49
C CYS A 65 11.65 4.24 1.38
N VAL A 66 10.47 3.63 1.23
CA VAL A 66 9.34 3.88 2.15
C VAL A 66 9.61 3.25 3.51
N ALA A 67 10.25 2.09 3.56
CA ALA A 67 10.65 1.46 4.82
C ALA A 67 11.73 2.27 5.54
N ASP A 68 12.71 2.80 4.81
CA ASP A 68 13.92 3.34 5.42
C ASP A 68 13.96 4.87 5.58
N ASP A 69 13.18 5.62 4.80
CA ASP A 69 13.27 7.08 4.72
C ASP A 69 11.97 7.79 5.18
N PRO A 70 11.97 8.42 6.36
CA PRO A 70 10.85 9.22 6.84
C PRO A 70 10.50 10.41 5.93
N GLN A 71 11.46 10.94 5.16
CA GLN A 71 11.20 12.03 4.21
C GLN A 71 10.33 11.54 3.06
N VAL A 72 10.59 10.34 2.54
CA VAL A 72 9.75 9.70 1.51
C VAL A 72 8.32 9.53 2.02
N ARG A 73 8.13 9.05 3.26
CA ARG A 73 6.79 8.93 3.87
C ARG A 73 6.09 10.29 4.00
N ALA A 74 6.84 11.35 4.28
CA ALA A 74 6.29 12.70 4.40
C ALA A 74 5.79 13.25 3.04
N GLU A 75 6.33 12.80 1.91
CA GLU A 75 5.85 13.21 0.58
C GLU A 75 4.42 12.72 0.32
N PHE A 76 4.06 11.48 0.69
CA PHE A 76 2.67 10.97 0.58
C PHE A 76 1.68 11.90 1.28
N LYS A 77 2.02 12.35 2.49
CA LYS A 77 1.19 13.28 3.26
C LYS A 77 1.04 14.64 2.57
N LYS A 78 2.10 15.14 1.93
CA LYS A 78 2.06 16.41 1.18
C LYS A 78 1.19 16.30 -0.07
N SER A 79 1.22 15.15 -0.74
CA SER A 79 0.37 14.79 -1.88
C SER A 79 -1.10 14.55 -1.53
N GLY A 80 -1.43 14.47 -0.24
CA GLY A 80 -2.79 14.11 0.20
C GLY A 80 -3.12 12.62 -0.04
N ILE A 81 -2.11 11.78 -0.23
CA ILE A 81 -2.26 10.33 -0.42
C ILE A 81 -2.07 9.64 0.94
N HIS A 82 -2.99 8.75 1.29
CA HIS A 82 -3.00 8.03 2.56
C HIS A 82 -2.09 6.79 2.46
N LEU A 83 -0.84 6.92 2.89
CA LEU A 83 0.08 5.79 3.07
C LEU A 83 -0.25 5.08 4.39
N LEU A 84 -0.61 3.79 4.33
CA LEU A 84 -0.96 2.99 5.51
C LEU A 84 0.11 1.92 5.78
N ILE A 85 0.72 1.99 6.98
CA ILE A 85 1.70 1.03 7.50
C ILE A 85 1.29 0.67 8.93
N ASP A 86 0.55 -0.42 9.10
CA ASP A 86 -0.10 -0.78 10.38
C ASP A 86 -1.02 0.33 10.91
N GLU A 87 -1.63 1.09 10.00
CA GLU A 87 -2.44 2.27 10.28
C GLU A 87 -3.84 2.15 9.66
N GLU A 88 -4.79 2.81 10.32
CA GLU A 88 -6.18 2.92 9.89
C GLU A 88 -6.44 4.25 9.18
N TYR A 89 -7.33 4.21 8.19
CA TYR A 89 -7.95 5.39 7.62
C TYR A 89 -9.45 5.18 7.45
N VAL A 90 -10.25 6.09 8.01
CA VAL A 90 -11.71 6.10 7.81
C VAL A 90 -12.06 7.18 6.79
N GLU A 91 -12.62 6.77 5.66
CA GLU A 91 -12.97 7.71 4.59
C GLU A 91 -14.18 8.56 5.03
N PRO A 92 -14.05 9.90 5.04
CA PRO A 92 -15.01 10.77 5.72
C PRO A 92 -16.39 10.86 5.07
N LEU A 93 -16.54 10.58 3.76
CA LEU A 93 -17.81 10.72 3.05
C LEU A 93 -18.67 9.45 3.13
N SER A 94 -18.03 8.29 3.01
CA SER A 94 -18.65 6.96 3.00
C SER A 94 -18.65 6.30 4.38
N GLY A 95 -17.72 6.68 5.25
CA GLY A 95 -17.53 6.07 6.57
C GLY A 95 -16.82 4.71 6.54
N ILE A 96 -16.29 4.28 5.39
CA ILE A 96 -15.60 2.99 5.23
C ILE A 96 -14.26 3.04 5.96
N ALA A 97 -14.01 2.04 6.82
CA ALA A 97 -12.76 1.88 7.55
C ALA A 97 -11.77 0.98 6.79
N PHE A 98 -10.61 1.55 6.44
CA PHE A 98 -9.49 0.87 5.80
C PHE A 98 -8.36 0.61 6.79
N TYR A 99 -7.71 -0.55 6.71
CA TYR A 99 -6.50 -0.85 7.47
C TYR A 99 -5.42 -1.43 6.56
N GLY A 100 -4.19 -0.89 6.65
CA GLY A 100 -3.08 -1.27 5.77
C GLY A 100 -2.00 -2.09 6.47
N VAL A 101 -1.63 -3.23 5.89
CA VAL A 101 -0.60 -4.14 6.42
C VAL A 101 0.40 -4.50 5.31
N PRO A 102 1.62 -3.95 5.32
CA PRO A 102 2.58 -4.20 4.24
C PRO A 102 3.35 -5.52 4.40
N TRP A 103 3.30 -6.14 5.59
CA TRP A 103 4.22 -7.20 5.99
C TRP A 103 3.98 -8.53 5.25
N THR A 104 5.04 -9.06 4.66
CA THR A 104 5.03 -10.32 3.89
C THR A 104 5.99 -11.38 4.49
N PRO A 105 5.84 -12.67 4.14
CA PRO A 105 6.82 -13.70 4.49
C PRO A 105 8.23 -13.36 3.99
N ASP A 106 9.25 -13.87 4.67
CA ASP A 106 10.62 -13.54 4.34
C ASP A 106 11.07 -14.17 3.00
N PHE A 107 11.46 -13.31 2.04
CA PHE A 107 12.05 -13.65 0.75
C PHE A 107 13.14 -12.63 0.41
N PHE A 108 14.32 -13.10 -0.03
CA PHE A 108 15.45 -12.24 -0.37
C PHE A 108 15.72 -11.14 0.70
N PRO A 109 16.01 -11.54 1.96
CA PRO A 109 15.98 -10.66 3.13
C PRO A 109 16.94 -9.45 3.05
N ASP A 110 17.99 -9.55 2.25
CA ASP A 110 18.98 -8.48 2.06
C ASP A 110 18.54 -7.42 1.01
N ASN A 111 17.47 -7.67 0.27
CA ASN A 111 17.08 -6.88 -0.90
C ASN A 111 15.65 -6.32 -0.84
N TRP A 112 14.81 -6.86 0.03
CA TRP A 112 13.37 -6.55 0.09
C TRP A 112 13.00 -5.94 1.44
N SER A 113 12.02 -5.04 1.43
CA SER A 113 11.48 -4.39 2.65
C SER A 113 10.17 -5.05 3.10
N PHE A 114 9.65 -4.60 4.25
CA PHE A 114 8.37 -5.03 4.81
C PHE A 114 8.21 -6.56 4.93
N GLN A 115 9.24 -7.24 5.41
CA GLN A 115 9.18 -8.67 5.70
C GLN A 115 8.93 -8.94 7.19
N TYR A 116 8.34 -10.09 7.55
CA TYR A 116 8.03 -10.41 8.94
C TYR A 116 9.24 -10.35 9.88
N SER A 117 10.42 -10.75 9.43
CA SER A 117 11.65 -10.63 10.23
C SER A 117 12.04 -9.18 10.55
N GLN A 118 11.55 -8.21 9.77
CA GLN A 118 11.82 -6.78 9.93
C GLN A 118 10.76 -6.08 10.81
N ALA A 119 9.63 -6.73 11.08
CA ALA A 119 8.49 -6.12 11.78
C ALA A 119 8.72 -5.95 13.30
N GLY A 120 9.76 -6.56 13.86
CA GLY A 120 10.07 -6.48 15.29
C GLY A 120 9.07 -7.20 16.22
N CYS A 121 8.13 -7.95 15.66
CA CYS A 121 7.16 -8.79 16.37
C CYS A 121 6.76 -9.99 15.50
N THR A 122 6.01 -10.93 16.08
CA THR A 122 5.54 -12.11 15.34
C THR A 122 4.44 -11.75 14.34
N PRO A 123 4.27 -12.52 13.24
CA PRO A 123 3.14 -12.32 12.33
C PRO A 123 1.79 -12.34 13.04
N GLU A 124 1.59 -13.23 14.02
CA GLU A 124 0.37 -13.30 14.81
C GLU A 124 0.10 -12.02 15.61
N GLU A 125 1.15 -11.39 16.15
CA GLU A 125 1.03 -10.10 16.85
C GLU A 125 0.70 -8.96 15.88
N LEU A 126 1.23 -8.97 14.66
CA LEU A 126 0.89 -7.99 13.61
C LEU A 126 -0.59 -8.09 13.25
N TRP A 127 -1.05 -9.28 12.88
CA TRP A 127 -2.43 -9.49 12.43
C TRP A 127 -3.46 -9.24 13.55
N ARG A 128 -3.07 -9.37 14.83
CA ARG A 128 -3.94 -8.99 15.97
C ARG A 128 -4.14 -7.49 16.13
N LYS A 129 -3.34 -6.64 15.47
CA LYS A 129 -3.52 -5.17 15.53
C LYS A 129 -4.67 -4.68 14.64
N VAL A 130 -5.09 -5.48 13.66
CA VAL A 130 -6.19 -5.12 12.76
C VAL A 130 -7.48 -4.96 13.58
N PRO A 131 -8.13 -3.79 13.56
CA PRO A 131 -9.37 -3.59 14.30
C PRO A 131 -10.54 -4.45 13.80
N ASP A 132 -11.37 -4.95 14.72
CA ASP A 132 -12.55 -5.77 14.38
C ASP A 132 -13.59 -5.04 13.50
N HIS A 133 -13.50 -3.71 13.43
CA HIS A 133 -14.42 -2.86 12.66
C HIS A 133 -13.87 -2.46 11.28
N THR A 134 -12.72 -3.00 10.87
CA THR A 134 -12.17 -2.78 9.52
C THR A 134 -13.12 -3.34 8.47
N ASP A 135 -13.58 -2.48 7.55
CA ASP A 135 -14.40 -2.88 6.41
C ASP A 135 -13.54 -3.41 5.26
N VAL A 136 -12.38 -2.78 5.04
CA VAL A 136 -11.44 -3.12 3.96
C VAL A 136 -10.03 -3.26 4.52
N LEU A 137 -9.55 -4.51 4.60
CA LEU A 137 -8.16 -4.82 4.91
C LEU A 137 -7.34 -4.83 3.61
N ILE A 138 -6.24 -4.09 3.59
CA ILE A 138 -5.32 -4.00 2.45
C ILE A 138 -3.99 -4.62 2.89
N SER A 139 -3.64 -5.75 2.29
CA SER A 139 -2.32 -6.36 2.43
C SER A 139 -1.61 -6.44 1.09
N HIS A 140 -0.28 -6.35 1.10
CA HIS A 140 0.51 -6.57 -0.11
C HIS A 140 0.51 -8.05 -0.51
N GLY A 141 0.84 -8.93 0.44
CA GLY A 141 0.79 -10.39 0.22
C GLY A 141 -0.63 -10.95 0.29
N PRO A 142 -0.93 -12.04 -0.46
CA PRO A 142 -2.21 -12.73 -0.39
C PRO A 142 -2.37 -13.50 0.94
N PRO A 143 -3.61 -13.67 1.45
CA PRO A 143 -3.88 -14.58 2.55
C PRO A 143 -3.79 -16.05 2.10
N PHE A 144 -3.47 -16.93 3.05
CA PHE A 144 -3.33 -18.36 2.78
C PHE A 144 -4.60 -18.96 2.13
N GLY A 145 -4.41 -19.68 1.03
CA GLY A 145 -5.46 -20.35 0.26
C GLY A 145 -6.25 -19.45 -0.70
N LEU A 146 -5.91 -18.18 -0.82
CA LEU A 146 -6.58 -17.22 -1.70
C LEU A 146 -5.56 -16.42 -2.52
N GLY A 147 -5.32 -16.84 -3.77
CA GLY A 147 -4.39 -16.14 -4.66
C GLY A 147 -2.91 -16.31 -4.28
N ASP A 148 -2.60 -17.31 -3.44
CA ASP A 148 -1.26 -17.64 -2.96
C ASP A 148 -0.53 -18.70 -3.82
N GLN A 149 -1.06 -19.00 -5.01
CA GLN A 149 -0.53 -20.00 -5.94
C GLN A 149 -0.45 -19.42 -7.37
N ILE A 150 0.57 -19.84 -8.12
CA ILE A 150 0.85 -19.44 -9.52
C ILE A 150 0.60 -20.63 -10.45
#